data_AF-A0A1G4FPP4-F1
#
_entry.id   AF-A0A1G4FPP4-F1
#
_cell.length_a   1.000
_cell.length_b   1.000
_cell.length_c   1.000
_cell.angle_alpha   90.00
_cell.angle_beta   90.00
_cell.angle_gamma   90.00
#
_symmetry.space_group_name_H-M   'P 1'
#
loop_
_entity.id
_entity.type
_entity.pdbx_description
1 polymer ?
#
loop_
_entity_poly.entity_id
_entity_poly.type
_entity_poly.pdbx_seq_one_letter_code
_entity_poly.pdbx_strand_id
1 'polypeptide(L)' 'MPYMGKTLIIMGLVLLIIGGILMLGGKIGLGKLPGDIFIKRGNFTFFFPIVSSIIISLILTILFNLFRK' A
#
# COMPACT_ATOMS: atom_id res chain seq x y z
N MET A 1 -2.52 28.89 -5.50
CA MET A 1 -2.81 27.70 -6.35
C MET A 1 -1.96 26.44 -6.10
N PRO A 2 -0.82 26.41 -5.35
CA PRO A 2 -0.10 25.15 -5.10
C PRO A 2 -0.73 24.27 -3.99
N TYR A 3 -1.55 24.86 -3.11
CA TYR A 3 -2.22 24.13 -2.03
C TYR A 3 -3.27 23.15 -2.55
N MET A 4 -4.16 23.57 -3.46
CA MET A 4 -5.18 22.69 -4.04
C MET A 4 -4.57 21.49 -4.78
N GLY A 5 -3.45 21.69 -5.49
CA GLY A 5 -2.73 20.61 -6.15
C GLY A 5 -2.13 19.58 -5.16
N LYS A 6 -1.50 20.05 -4.08
CA LYS A 6 -1.01 19.14 -3.01
C LYS A 6 -2.15 18.37 -2.36
N THR A 7 -3.28 19.02 -2.08
CA THR A 7 -4.44 18.39 -1.44
C THR A 7 -5.07 17.32 -2.34
N LEU A 8 -5.18 17.56 -3.65
CA LEU A 8 -5.65 16.57 -4.62
C LEU A 8 -4.73 15.35 -4.71
N ILE A 9 -3.41 15.55 -4.72
CA ILE A 9 -2.44 14.45 -4.74
C ILE A 9 -2.56 13.60 -3.46
N ILE A 10 -2.66 14.22 -2.29
CA ILE A 10 -2.82 13.51 -1.01
C ILE A 10 -4.12 12.71 -0.99
N MET A 11 -5.24 13.28 -1.42
CA MET A 11 -6.52 12.56 -1.53
C MET A 11 -6.45 11.37 -2.49
N GLY A 12 -5.82 11.55 -3.66
CA GLY A 12 -5.63 10.47 -4.62
C GLY A 12 -4.81 9.32 -4.03
N LEU A 13 -3.76 9.64 -3.28
CA LEU A 13 -2.93 8.65 -2.58
C LEU A 13 -3.74 7.85 -1.54
N VAL A 14 -4.53 8.54 -0.73
CA VAL A 14 -5.37 7.93 0.31
C VAL A 14 -6.41 7.00 -0.33
N LEU A 15 -7.06 7.43 -1.41
CA LEU A 15 -8.02 6.62 -2.15
C LEU A 15 -7.36 5.38 -2.79
N LEU A 16 -6.14 5.51 -3.30
CA LEU A 16 -5.39 4.40 -3.89
C LEU A 16 -5.02 3.35 -2.83
N ILE A 17 -4.63 3.77 -1.62
CA ILE A 17 -4.37 2.87 -0.49
C ILE A 17 -5.65 2.15 -0.05
N ILE A 18 -6.75 2.89 0.13
CA ILE A 18 -8.04 2.31 0.56
C ILE A 18 -8.57 1.34 -0.51
N GLY A 19 -8.54 1.73 -1.78
CA GLY A 19 -8.93 0.88 -2.91
C GLY A 19 -8.06 -0.37 -3.01
N GLY A 20 -6.74 -0.24 -2.78
CA GLY A 20 -5.81 -1.36 -2.69
C GLY A 20 -6.20 -2.33 -1.58
N ILE A 21 -6.43 -1.82 -0.37
CA ILE A 21 -6.84 -2.63 0.79
C ILE A 21 -8.17 -3.34 0.52
N LEU A 22 -9.16 -2.67 -0.07
CA LEU A 22 -10.47 -3.27 -0.36
C LEU A 22 -10.41 -4.31 -1.49
N MET A 23 -9.65 -4.05 -2.55
CA MET A 23 -9.47 -4.98 -3.67
C MET A 23 -8.72 -6.25 -3.22
N LEU A 24 -7.75 -6.08 -2.32
CA LEU A 24 -6.95 -7.16 -1.74
C LEU A 24 -7.71 -7.90 -0.63
N GLY A 25 -8.54 -7.22 0.15
CA GLY A 25 -9.41 -7.81 1.17
C GLY A 25 -10.62 -8.56 0.59
N GLY A 26 -11.12 -8.14 -0.57
CA GLY A 26 -12.30 -8.75 -1.20
C GLY A 26 -12.03 -9.99 -2.05
N LYS A 27 -10.86 -10.10 -2.69
CA LYS A 27 -10.53 -11.24 -3.58
C LYS A 27 -10.04 -12.48 -2.85
N ILE A 28 -9.86 -12.38 -1.54
CA ILE A 28 -8.99 -13.28 -0.81
C ILE A 28 -9.56 -13.46 0.58
N GLY A 29 -10.08 -14.64 0.89
CA GLY A 29 -10.55 -14.94 2.23
C GLY A 29 -9.48 -14.56 3.27
N LEU A 30 -9.73 -13.50 4.03
CA LEU A 30 -9.10 -13.04 5.28
C LEU A 30 -7.59 -13.34 5.50
N GLY A 31 -6.73 -13.41 4.46
CA GLY A 31 -5.30 -13.64 4.72
C GLY A 31 -4.32 -14.05 3.61
N LYS A 32 -4.57 -13.84 2.31
CA LYS A 32 -3.60 -14.22 1.23
C LYS A 32 -3.47 -13.22 0.08
N LEU A 33 -2.94 -12.02 0.32
CA LEU A 33 -2.70 -11.03 -0.75
C LEU A 33 -1.91 -11.64 -1.94
N PRO A 34 -2.34 -11.51 -3.21
CA PRO A 34 -1.67 -12.11 -4.35
C PRO A 34 -0.54 -11.15 -4.74
N GLY A 35 0.66 -11.41 -4.23
CA GLY A 35 1.81 -10.51 -4.30
C GLY A 35 2.55 -10.39 -2.98
N ASP A 36 1.88 -10.68 -1.86
CA ASP A 36 2.56 -10.96 -0.61
C ASP A 36 2.96 -12.44 -0.62
N ILE A 37 4.24 -12.75 -0.34
CA ILE A 37 4.71 -14.14 -0.32
C ILE A 37 4.07 -14.80 0.89
N PHE A 38 2.99 -15.53 0.65
CA PHE A 38 2.29 -16.31 1.65
C PHE A 38 2.62 -17.79 1.45
N ILE A 39 3.70 -18.24 2.09
CA ILE A 39 4.12 -19.65 2.05
C ILE A 39 3.55 -20.33 3.29
N LYS A 40 2.56 -21.20 3.08
CA LYS A 40 1.99 -22.04 4.13
C LYS A 40 2.44 -23.49 3.91
N ARG A 41 3.24 -24.04 4.82
CA ARG A 41 3.76 -25.42 4.78
C ARG A 41 3.51 -26.09 6.13
N GLY A 42 2.48 -26.95 6.21
CA GLY A 42 2.07 -27.57 7.48
C GLY A 42 1.70 -26.55 8.56
N ASN A 43 2.39 -26.60 9.71
CA ASN A 43 2.25 -25.63 10.81
C ASN A 43 3.03 -24.32 10.61
N PHE A 44 3.81 -24.17 9.53
CA PHE A 44 4.60 -22.97 9.27
C PHE A 44 3.86 -22.03 8.31
N THR A 45 3.65 -20.79 8.73
CA THR A 45 3.07 -19.72 7.91
C THR A 45 4.08 -18.59 7.82
N PHE A 46 4.60 -18.34 6.62
CA PHE A 46 5.48 -17.21 6.32
C PHE A 46 4.73 -16.21 5.47
N PHE A 47 4.61 -14.97 5.97
CA PHE A 47 3.98 -13.86 5.28
C PHE A 47 5.03 -12.76 5.04
N PHE A 48 5.26 -12.44 3.77
CA PHE A 48 6.17 -11.37 3.39
C PHE A 48 5.45 -10.32 2.53
N PRO A 49 5.13 -9.15 3.10
CA PRO A 49 4.30 -8.16 2.45
C PRO A 49 5.10 -7.25 1.50
N ILE A 50 5.53 -7.78 0.37
CA ILE A 50 6.36 -7.07 -0.63
C ILE A 50 5.62 -5.86 -1.18
N VAL A 51 4.38 -6.07 -1.61
CA VAL A 51 3.59 -5.03 -2.29
C VAL A 51 3.32 -3.89 -1.34
N SER A 52 2.94 -4.21 -0.10
CA SER A 52 2.72 -3.20 0.95
C SER A 52 4.00 -2.40 1.24
N SER A 53 5.15 -3.06 1.32
CA SER A 53 6.44 -2.41 1.60
C SER A 53 6.85 -1.46 0.47
N ILE A 54 6.62 -1.83 -0.79
CA ILE A 54 6.88 -0.97 -1.95
C ILE A 54 5.96 0.25 -1.94
N ILE A 55 4.67 0.07 -1.68
CA ILE A 55 3.69 1.16 -1.62
C ILE A 55 4.08 2.15 -0.51
N ILE A 56 4.36 1.64 0.70
CA ILE A 56 4.80 2.45 1.84
C ILE A 56 6.07 3.22 1.48
N SER A 57 7.07 2.56 0.87
CA SER A 57 8.30 3.22 0.44
C SER A 57 8.04 4.35 -0.55
N LEU A 58 7.20 4.13 -1.57
CA LEU A 58 6.86 5.15 -2.57
C LEU A 58 6.16 6.36 -1.93
N ILE A 59 5.23 6.11 -1.00
CA ILE A 59 4.53 7.15 -0.26
C ILE A 59 5.51 7.98 0.58
N LEU A 60 6.38 7.32 1.35
CA LEU A 60 7.39 8.02 2.15
C LEU A 60 8.36 8.81 1.27
N THR A 61 8.79 8.26 0.13
CA THR A 61 9.66 8.98 -0.82
C THR A 61 8.98 10.23 -1.37
N ILE A 62 7.70 10.14 -1.76
CA ILE A 62 6.92 11.29 -2.23
C ILE A 62 6.75 12.32 -1.11
N LEU A 63 6.41 11.90 0.11
CA LEU A 63 6.27 12.78 1.27
C LEU A 63 7.59 13.49 1.59
N PHE A 64 8.69 12.75 1.73
CA PHE A 64 10.00 13.35 2.00
C PHE A 64 10.43 14.31 0.90
N ASN A 65 10.18 13.97 -0.37
CA ASN A 65 10.49 14.86 -1.48
C ASN A 65 9.61 16.14 -1.47
N LEU A 66 8.37 16.04 -0.98
CA LEU A 66 7.45 17.16 -0.84
C LEU A 66 7.79 18.09 0.34
N PHE A 67 8.37 17.54 1.41
CA PHE A 67 8.83 18.28 2.60
C PHE A 67 10.27 18.78 2.50
N ARG A 68 11.08 18.26 1.57
CA ARG A 68 12.47 18.71 1.33
C ARG A 68 12.55 19.96 0.44
N LYS A 69 11.47 20.72 0.33
CA LYS A 69 11.41 22.06 -0.25
C LYS A 69 10.87 23.01 0.81
#